data_AF-A0A6N7VXQ9-F1
#
_entry.id   AF-A0A6N7VXQ9-F1
#
_cell.length_a   1.000
_cell.length_b   1.000
_cell.length_c   1.000
_cell.angle_alpha   90.00
_cell.angle_beta   90.00
_cell.angle_gamma   90.00
#
_symmetry.space_group_name_H-M   'P 1'
#
loop_
_entity.id
_entity.type
_entity.pdbx_description
1 polymer ?
#
loop_
_entity_poly.entity_id
_entity_poly.type
_entity_poly.pdbx_seq_one_letter_code
_entity_poly.pdbx_strand_id
1 'polypeptide(L)'
;MKEKLKKIFFGLIFVLAICVLILPNNNVSASHGESLSYNDIEKIGDEVKKYIIVDNDRLYFDYQNAQNNNEDPEVIEQGLLLESVSSNYAEFNTEGYSTRSIGLPIWGNYCGPGYGGKDSDEPVTDVLDEGCRRHDQCYKWSPTLRKNCKCNKDLVDYIDAHKSEMSGTMAKVAWAIRTYFNTVGQVGC
;
A
#
# COMPACT_ATOMS: atom_id res chain seq x y z
N MET A 1 -53.65 8.72 -36.33
CA MET A 1 -53.55 8.60 -34.86
C MET A 1 -52.79 7.36 -34.39
N LYS A 2 -53.08 6.16 -34.90
CA LYS A 2 -52.45 4.90 -34.44
C LYS A 2 -50.91 4.85 -34.54
N GLU A 3 -50.34 5.38 -35.63
CA GLU A 3 -48.87 5.42 -35.83
C GLU A 3 -48.14 6.38 -34.89
N LYS A 4 -48.73 7.54 -34.58
CA LYS A 4 -48.15 8.50 -33.62
C LYS A 4 -48.19 7.93 -32.19
N LEU A 5 -49.25 7.21 -31.84
CA LEU A 5 -49.39 6.58 -30.53
C LEU A 5 -48.37 5.43 -30.35
N LYS A 6 -48.13 4.62 -31.38
CA LYS A 6 -47.07 3.58 -31.37
C LYS A 6 -45.67 4.15 -31.16
N LYS A 7 -45.33 5.26 -31.82
CA LYS A 7 -44.03 5.93 -31.67
C LYS A 7 -43.82 6.51 -30.28
N ILE A 8 -44.88 7.10 -29.70
CA ILE A 8 -44.86 7.59 -28.30
C ILE A 8 -44.69 6.43 -27.33
N PHE A 9 -45.39 5.32 -27.55
CA PHE A 9 -45.30 4.13 -26.70
C PHE A 9 -43.92 3.46 -26.77
N PHE A 10 -43.32 3.34 -27.97
CA PHE A 10 -41.95 2.84 -28.14
C PHE A 10 -40.91 3.78 -27.51
N GLY A 11 -41.10 5.09 -27.61
CA GLY A 11 -40.23 6.08 -26.96
C GLY A 11 -40.27 5.98 -25.43
N LEU A 12 -41.45 5.79 -24.85
CA LEU A 12 -41.62 5.61 -23.40
C LEU A 12 -40.98 4.33 -22.88
N ILE A 13 -41.09 3.22 -23.62
CA ILE A 13 -40.44 1.95 -23.26
C ILE A 13 -38.90 2.08 -23.33
N PHE A 14 -38.38 2.79 -24.32
CA PHE A 14 -36.93 3.01 -24.45
C PHE A 14 -36.36 3.89 -23.33
N VAL A 15 -37.10 4.92 -22.90
CA VAL A 15 -36.71 5.78 -21.76
C VAL A 15 -36.77 5.01 -20.43
N LEU A 16 -37.79 4.17 -20.22
CA LEU A 16 -37.88 3.32 -19.02
C LEU A 16 -36.77 2.27 -18.95
N ALA A 17 -36.37 1.68 -20.09
CA ALA A 17 -35.26 0.72 -20.13
C ALA A 17 -33.90 1.36 -19.84
N ILE A 18 -33.69 2.62 -20.24
CA ILE A 18 -32.47 3.37 -19.91
C ILE A 18 -32.42 3.72 -18.42
N CYS A 19 -33.54 4.06 -17.78
CA CYS A 19 -33.56 4.37 -16.35
C CYS A 19 -33.19 3.17 -15.45
N VAL A 20 -33.41 1.92 -15.90
CA VAL A 20 -33.01 0.71 -15.15
C VAL A 20 -31.51 0.45 -15.23
N LEU A 21 -30.82 0.94 -16.26
CA LEU A 21 -29.37 0.78 -16.45
C LEU A 21 -28.52 1.89 -15.80
N ILE A 22 -29.14 2.95 -15.28
CA ILE A 22 -28.46 4.08 -14.60
C ILE A 22 -28.84 4.12 -13.11
N LEU A 23 -29.34 3.02 -12.53
CA LEU A 23 -29.32 2.89 -11.08
C LEU A 23 -27.90 2.46 -10.70
N PRO A 24 -27.09 3.32 -10.06
CA PRO A 24 -25.85 2.86 -9.47
C PRO A 24 -26.24 1.86 -8.39
N ASN A 25 -25.99 0.57 -8.63
CA ASN A 25 -25.91 -0.42 -7.57
C ASN A 25 -24.62 -0.15 -6.77
N ASN A 26 -24.52 1.04 -6.17
CA ASN A 26 -23.52 1.37 -5.19
C ASN A 26 -23.98 0.85 -3.83
N ASN A 27 -24.31 -0.44 -3.76
CA ASN A 27 -24.26 -1.16 -2.49
C ASN A 27 -22.80 -1.57 -2.27
N VAL A 28 -21.91 -0.57 -2.19
CA VAL A 28 -20.64 -0.74 -1.50
C VAL A 28 -21.03 -0.80 -0.03
N SER A 29 -21.35 -2.01 0.45
CA SER A 29 -21.28 -2.26 1.88
C SER A 29 -19.81 -2.15 2.24
N ALA A 30 -19.40 -0.96 2.65
CA ALA A 30 -18.26 -0.83 3.54
C ALA A 30 -18.70 -1.56 4.81
N SER A 31 -18.39 -2.86 4.88
CA SER A 31 -18.42 -3.60 6.13
C SER A 31 -17.67 -2.73 7.11
N HIS A 32 -18.38 -2.21 8.11
CA HIS A 32 -17.77 -1.52 9.24
C HIS A 32 -17.08 -2.61 10.07
N GLY A 33 -16.04 -3.19 9.48
CA GLY A 33 -15.16 -4.15 10.12
C GLY A 33 -14.45 -3.42 11.23
N GLU A 34 -14.43 -4.04 12.40
CA GLU A 34 -13.58 -3.62 13.50
C GLU A 34 -12.17 -3.31 12.96
N SER A 35 -11.62 -2.15 13.31
CA SER A 35 -10.30 -1.74 12.83
C SER A 35 -9.27 -2.74 13.36
N LEU A 36 -8.78 -3.63 12.47
CA LEU A 36 -7.86 -4.70 12.83
C LEU A 36 -6.67 -4.12 13.59
N SER A 37 -6.32 -4.74 14.73
CA SER A 37 -5.14 -4.36 15.49
C SER A 37 -3.87 -4.73 14.71
N TYR A 38 -2.74 -4.09 15.02
CA TYR A 38 -1.47 -4.50 14.43
C TYR A 38 -1.16 -5.98 14.63
N ASN A 39 -1.51 -6.56 15.78
CA ASN A 39 -1.30 -7.99 16.05
C ASN A 39 -2.13 -8.89 15.12
N ASP A 40 -3.31 -8.45 14.70
CA ASP A 40 -4.13 -9.21 13.76
C ASP A 40 -3.57 -9.09 12.34
N ILE A 41 -3.09 -7.90 11.97
CA ILE A 41 -2.33 -7.70 10.72
C ILE A 41 -1.05 -8.55 10.70
N GLU A 42 -0.35 -8.73 11.83
CA GLU A 42 0.83 -9.61 11.87
C GLU A 42 0.49 -11.06 11.59
N LYS A 43 -0.64 -11.57 12.09
CA LYS A 43 -1.09 -12.95 11.81
C LYS A 43 -1.43 -13.12 10.33
N ILE A 44 -2.14 -12.16 9.74
CA ILE A 44 -2.39 -12.13 8.29
C ILE A 44 -1.06 -12.11 7.53
N GLY A 45 -0.12 -11.28 8.01
CA GLY A 45 1.22 -11.17 7.47
C GLY A 45 2.04 -12.46 7.51
N ASP A 46 1.88 -13.29 8.54
CA ASP A 46 2.53 -14.60 8.64
C ASP A 46 2.03 -15.58 7.57
N GLU A 47 0.76 -15.46 7.18
CA GLU A 47 0.21 -16.19 6.02
C GLU A 47 0.76 -15.63 4.70
N VAL A 48 0.80 -14.29 4.55
CA VAL A 48 1.37 -13.62 3.37
C VAL A 48 2.80 -14.09 3.07
N LYS A 49 3.64 -14.22 4.11
CA LYS A 49 5.06 -14.63 3.97
C LYS A 49 5.25 -15.96 3.25
N LYS A 50 4.27 -16.85 3.25
CA LYS A 50 4.31 -18.14 2.53
C LYS A 50 4.35 -17.96 1.00
N TYR A 51 3.94 -16.80 0.51
CA TYR A 51 3.78 -16.48 -0.90
C TYR A 51 4.74 -15.37 -1.36
N ILE A 52 5.73 -14.99 -0.54
CA ILE A 52 6.68 -13.94 -0.91
C ILE A 52 7.88 -14.55 -1.64
N ILE A 53 8.13 -14.05 -2.84
CA ILE A 53 9.31 -14.33 -3.64
C ILE A 53 10.27 -13.15 -3.47
N VAL A 54 11.51 -13.44 -3.07
CA VAL A 54 12.57 -12.44 -2.94
C VAL A 54 13.46 -12.48 -4.18
N ASP A 55 13.60 -11.36 -4.87
CA ASP A 55 14.54 -11.19 -5.98
C ASP A 55 15.25 -9.83 -5.85
N ASN A 56 16.57 -9.88 -5.66
CA ASN A 56 17.42 -8.72 -5.36
C ASN A 56 16.90 -7.88 -4.18
N ASP A 57 16.51 -6.63 -4.44
CA ASP A 57 15.98 -5.67 -3.46
C ASP A 57 14.45 -5.56 -3.50
N ARG A 58 13.78 -6.54 -4.11
CA ARG A 58 12.33 -6.54 -4.33
C ARG A 58 11.65 -7.80 -3.80
N LEU A 59 10.46 -7.61 -3.24
CA LEU A 59 9.55 -8.63 -2.77
C LEU A 59 8.35 -8.67 -3.73
N TYR A 60 8.08 -9.85 -4.27
CA TYR A 60 6.93 -10.12 -5.13
C TYR A 60 5.94 -11.01 -4.37
N PHE A 61 4.64 -10.75 -4.54
CA PHE A 61 3.60 -11.61 -3.99
C PHE A 61 3.14 -12.60 -5.06
N ASP A 62 3.26 -13.89 -4.78
CA ASP A 62 2.78 -14.97 -5.66
C ASP A 62 1.26 -15.09 -5.57
N TYR A 63 0.59 -14.09 -6.16
CA TYR A 63 -0.86 -13.96 -6.18
C TYR A 63 -1.55 -15.20 -6.73
N GLN A 64 -1.02 -15.79 -7.82
CA GLN A 64 -1.66 -16.94 -8.45
C GLN A 64 -1.63 -18.17 -7.54
N ASN A 65 -0.52 -18.39 -6.83
CA ASN A 65 -0.41 -19.49 -5.87
C ASN A 65 -1.31 -19.27 -4.64
N ALA A 66 -1.34 -18.05 -4.09
CA ALA A 66 -2.25 -17.70 -3.00
C ALA A 66 -3.72 -17.91 -3.39
N GLN A 67 -4.11 -17.50 -4.60
CA GLN A 67 -5.45 -17.75 -5.13
C GLN A 67 -5.75 -19.24 -5.32
N ASN A 68 -4.80 -20.01 -5.87
CA ASN A 68 -4.97 -21.45 -6.09
C ASN A 68 -5.15 -22.21 -4.77
N ASN A 69 -4.56 -21.71 -3.68
CA ASN A 69 -4.72 -22.26 -2.33
C ASN A 69 -5.99 -21.78 -1.62
N ASN A 70 -6.82 -20.95 -2.27
CA ASN A 70 -8.02 -20.34 -1.70
C ASN A 70 -7.72 -19.56 -0.41
N GLU A 71 -6.63 -18.81 -0.39
CA GLU A 71 -6.30 -17.93 0.74
C GLU A 71 -7.38 -16.88 1.00
N ASP A 72 -7.43 -16.41 2.25
CA ASP A 72 -8.36 -15.36 2.64
C ASP A 72 -8.12 -14.07 1.82
N PRO A 73 -9.17 -13.37 1.37
CA PRO A 73 -9.02 -12.09 0.67
C PRO A 73 -8.15 -11.06 1.39
N GLU A 74 -8.13 -11.04 2.72
CA GLU A 74 -7.27 -10.14 3.50
C GLU A 74 -5.79 -10.49 3.36
N VAL A 75 -5.44 -11.78 3.24
CA VAL A 75 -4.06 -12.23 2.95
C VAL A 75 -3.65 -11.76 1.56
N ILE A 76 -4.53 -11.92 0.57
CA ILE A 76 -4.28 -11.47 -0.81
C ILE A 76 -4.08 -9.94 -0.86
N GLU A 77 -4.98 -9.17 -0.24
CA GLU A 77 -4.89 -7.71 -0.19
C GLU A 77 -3.58 -7.25 0.48
N GLN A 78 -3.24 -7.85 1.62
CA GLN A 78 -2.04 -7.51 2.37
C GLN A 78 -0.74 -7.88 1.62
N GLY A 79 -0.75 -9.00 0.87
CA GLY A 79 0.35 -9.41 0.00
C GLY A 79 0.59 -8.45 -1.16
N LEU A 80 -0.49 -8.03 -1.85
CA LEU A 80 -0.42 -7.03 -2.91
C LEU A 80 0.06 -5.66 -2.39
N LEU A 81 -0.35 -5.29 -1.18
CA LEU A 81 0.16 -4.08 -0.52
C LEU A 81 1.68 -4.16 -0.27
N LEU A 82 2.18 -5.30 0.22
CA LEU A 82 3.63 -5.49 0.42
C LEU A 82 4.40 -5.40 -0.89
N GLU A 83 3.93 -6.02 -1.96
CA GLU A 83 4.56 -5.91 -3.28
C GLU A 83 4.56 -4.46 -3.77
N SER A 84 3.45 -3.74 -3.62
CA SER A 84 3.36 -2.32 -3.98
C SER A 84 4.39 -1.48 -3.20
N VAL A 85 4.47 -1.65 -1.87
CA VAL A 85 5.47 -0.98 -1.03
C VAL A 85 6.88 -1.32 -1.47
N SER A 86 7.17 -2.61 -1.70
CA SER A 86 8.48 -3.06 -2.15
C SER A 86 8.86 -2.48 -3.50
N SER A 87 7.90 -2.35 -4.41
CA SER A 87 8.12 -1.80 -5.76
C SER A 87 8.59 -0.35 -5.68
N ASN A 88 7.92 0.45 -4.86
CA ASN A 88 8.27 1.85 -4.65
C ASN A 88 9.69 2.01 -4.11
N TYR A 89 10.08 1.23 -3.09
CA TYR A 89 11.42 1.31 -2.51
C TYR A 89 12.53 0.78 -3.41
N ALA A 90 12.30 -0.31 -4.15
CA ALA A 90 13.30 -0.90 -5.05
C ALA A 90 13.61 0.02 -6.26
N GLU A 91 12.58 0.63 -6.87
CA GLU A 91 12.75 1.50 -8.04
C GLU A 91 13.62 2.75 -7.77
N PHE A 92 13.70 3.19 -6.51
CA PHE A 92 14.57 4.30 -6.11
C PHE A 92 16.05 3.90 -5.96
N ASN A 93 16.36 2.61 -5.79
CA ASN A 93 17.72 2.13 -5.52
C ASN A 93 18.56 1.79 -6.77
N THR A 94 17.92 1.66 -7.94
CA THR A 94 18.62 1.35 -9.20
C THR A 94 19.39 2.57 -9.75
N GLU A 95 20.68 2.39 -10.04
CA GLU A 95 21.57 3.44 -10.55
C GLU A 95 21.12 4.02 -11.90
N GLY A 96 21.14 5.35 -11.99
CA GLY A 96 21.21 6.06 -13.27
C GLY A 96 19.87 6.58 -13.79
N TYR A 97 19.59 7.86 -13.51
CA TYR A 97 18.66 8.70 -14.25
C TYR A 97 17.32 8.04 -14.63
N SER A 98 16.43 7.84 -13.66
CA SER A 98 14.99 7.89 -13.96
C SER A 98 14.53 9.34 -13.81
N THR A 99 14.48 10.04 -14.93
CA THR A 99 13.71 11.28 -15.01
C THR A 99 12.26 10.97 -14.68
N ARG A 100 11.82 11.32 -13.46
CA ARG A 100 10.46 11.15 -12.91
C ARG A 100 10.11 9.74 -12.39
N SER A 101 10.88 9.17 -11.48
CA SER A 101 10.23 8.39 -10.42
C SER A 101 9.44 9.40 -9.58
N ILE A 102 8.17 9.61 -9.90
CA ILE A 102 7.27 10.34 -9.01
C ILE A 102 7.20 9.49 -7.75
N GLY A 103 7.91 9.90 -6.70
CA GLY A 103 7.80 9.28 -5.39
C GLY A 103 6.34 9.31 -5.00
N LEU A 104 5.69 8.14 -4.97
CA LEU A 104 4.30 8.06 -4.56
C LEU A 104 4.28 8.03 -3.03
N PRO A 105 3.46 8.88 -2.38
CA PRO A 105 3.22 8.72 -0.95
C PRO A 105 2.61 7.35 -0.71
N ILE A 106 3.32 6.53 0.06
CA ILE A 106 2.82 5.26 0.58
C ILE A 106 1.85 5.54 1.73
N TRP A 107 2.18 6.52 2.58
CA TRP A 107 1.37 6.92 3.73
C TRP A 107 1.78 8.29 4.26
N GLY A 108 0.79 9.08 4.69
CA GLY A 108 1.03 10.38 5.32
C GLY A 108 1.84 11.34 4.43
N ASN A 109 2.59 12.22 5.08
CA ASN A 109 3.44 13.22 4.46
C ASN A 109 4.89 12.75 4.20
N TYR A 110 5.30 11.61 4.78
CA TYR A 110 6.69 11.19 4.82
C TYR A 110 6.94 9.75 4.36
N CYS A 111 5.98 8.84 4.43
CA CYS A 111 6.27 7.46 4.03
C CYS A 111 6.30 7.33 2.50
N GLY A 112 7.49 7.16 1.93
CA GLY A 112 7.67 6.82 0.51
C GLY A 112 8.96 7.44 -0.06
N PRO A 113 9.70 6.74 -0.94
CA PRO A 113 10.91 7.29 -1.53
C PRO A 113 10.68 8.62 -2.23
N GLY A 114 11.44 9.65 -1.83
CA GLY A 114 11.34 10.98 -2.43
C GLY A 114 10.14 11.82 -1.96
N TYR A 115 9.38 11.34 -0.96
CA TYR A 115 8.30 12.08 -0.31
C TYR A 115 8.76 12.56 1.08
N GLY A 116 8.27 13.70 1.57
CA GLY A 116 8.60 14.22 2.91
C GLY A 116 10.08 14.40 3.27
N GLY A 117 11.00 14.38 2.29
CA GLY A 117 12.44 14.27 2.54
C GLY A 117 13.02 15.27 3.57
N LYS A 118 14.25 15.03 4.04
CA LYS A 118 14.92 15.68 5.20
C LYS A 118 14.67 17.19 5.46
N ASP A 119 14.35 17.98 4.44
CA ASP A 119 14.13 19.44 4.51
C ASP A 119 12.63 19.83 4.47
N SER A 120 11.70 18.87 4.45
CA SER A 120 10.25 19.10 4.46
C SER A 120 9.78 19.59 5.83
N ASP A 121 8.88 20.58 5.80
CA ASP A 121 8.23 21.19 6.95
C ASP A 121 6.74 20.82 7.06
N GLU A 122 6.28 19.84 6.27
CA GLU A 122 4.90 19.35 6.32
C GLU A 122 4.58 18.79 7.72
N PRO A 123 3.37 19.00 8.24
CA PRO A 123 3.00 18.47 9.54
C PRO A 123 2.91 16.94 9.47
N VAL A 124 3.43 16.27 10.49
CA VAL A 124 3.25 14.82 10.65
C VAL A 124 1.77 14.50 10.86
N THR A 125 1.24 13.52 10.13
CA THR A 125 -0.20 13.20 10.17
C THR A 125 -0.58 12.21 11.26
N ASP A 126 0.32 11.28 11.60
CA ASP A 126 0.10 10.20 12.58
C ASP A 126 1.41 9.53 13.04
N VAL A 127 1.28 8.48 13.85
CA VAL A 127 2.42 7.78 14.46
C VAL A 127 3.32 7.08 13.43
N LEU A 128 2.76 6.52 12.35
CA LEU A 128 3.56 5.88 11.31
C LEU A 128 4.32 6.93 10.49
N ASP A 129 3.64 8.03 10.16
CA ASP A 129 4.21 9.16 9.44
C ASP A 129 5.39 9.80 10.19
N GLU A 130 5.33 9.88 11.53
CA GLU A 130 6.45 10.31 12.38
C GLU A 130 7.68 9.40 12.21
N GLY A 131 7.45 8.08 12.14
CA GLY A 131 8.51 7.10 11.92
C GLY A 131 9.21 7.33 10.58
N CYS A 132 8.43 7.56 9.53
CA CYS A 132 8.93 7.85 8.20
C CYS A 132 9.70 9.18 8.15
N ARG A 133 9.20 10.24 8.80
CA ARG A 133 9.93 11.51 8.92
C ARG A 133 11.31 11.34 9.55
N ARG A 134 11.40 10.54 10.63
CA ARG A 134 12.68 10.26 11.30
C ARG A 134 13.63 9.49 10.39
N HIS A 135 13.10 8.54 9.61
CA HIS A 135 13.87 7.81 8.60
C HIS A 135 14.45 8.75 7.56
N ASP A 136 13.64 9.66 6.99
CA ASP A 136 14.07 10.64 6.00
C ASP A 136 15.10 11.63 6.54
N GLN A 137 14.94 12.08 7.78
CA GLN A 137 15.91 12.97 8.45
C GLN A 137 17.23 12.26 8.77
N CYS A 138 17.19 10.96 9.05
CA CYS A 138 18.38 10.14 9.28
C CYS A 138 19.14 9.90 7.96
N TYR A 139 18.40 9.77 6.86
CA TYR A 139 18.93 9.35 5.57
C TYR A 139 20.09 10.24 5.11
N LYS A 140 21.26 9.64 4.90
CA LYS A 140 22.44 10.33 4.37
C LYS A 140 22.70 9.82 2.98
N TRP A 141 22.64 10.73 2.01
CA TRP A 141 23.13 10.42 0.68
C TRP A 141 24.66 10.48 0.64
N SER A 142 25.30 9.39 0.25
CA SER A 142 26.70 9.39 -0.18
C SER A 142 26.95 8.26 -1.19
N PRO A 143 27.86 8.47 -2.17
CA PRO A 143 28.26 7.45 -3.13
C PRO A 143 28.76 6.13 -2.49
N THR A 144 29.22 6.17 -1.24
CA THR A 144 29.77 5.03 -0.50
C THR A 144 28.86 4.50 0.62
N LEU A 145 27.77 5.18 0.94
CA LEU A 145 26.82 4.85 2.04
C LEU A 145 25.43 4.54 1.48
N ARG A 146 25.34 3.60 0.54
CA ARG A 146 24.10 3.37 -0.23
C ARG A 146 22.94 2.81 0.59
N LYS A 147 23.20 2.06 1.66
CA LYS A 147 22.14 1.25 2.29
C LYS A 147 21.48 1.87 3.51
N ASN A 148 22.00 3.00 4.03
CA ASN A 148 21.43 3.72 5.19
C ASN A 148 20.97 2.77 6.33
N CYS A 149 21.77 1.73 6.60
CA CYS A 149 21.40 0.57 7.42
C CYS A 149 20.85 0.95 8.79
N LYS A 150 21.50 1.91 9.44
CA LYS A 150 21.05 2.44 10.73
C LYS A 150 19.67 3.08 10.62
N CYS A 151 19.41 3.89 9.60
CA CYS A 151 18.12 4.54 9.42
C CYS A 151 17.02 3.50 9.16
N ASN A 152 17.28 2.53 8.28
CA ASN A 152 16.32 1.46 7.99
C ASN A 152 15.99 0.63 9.25
N LYS A 153 17.01 0.33 10.06
CA LYS A 153 16.82 -0.34 11.35
C LYS A 153 16.05 0.52 12.35
N ASP A 154 16.39 1.80 12.48
CA ASP A 154 15.71 2.72 13.39
C ASP A 154 14.21 2.87 13.02
N LEU A 155 13.86 2.82 11.73
CA LEU A 155 12.45 2.80 11.28
C LEU A 155 11.72 1.52 11.71
N VAL A 156 12.34 0.35 11.51
CA VAL A 156 11.78 -0.94 11.96
C VAL A 156 11.57 -0.93 13.48
N ASP A 157 12.59 -0.53 14.24
CA ASP A 157 12.54 -0.49 15.70
C ASP A 157 11.48 0.50 16.19
N TYR A 158 11.30 1.62 15.49
CA TYR A 158 10.24 2.59 15.78
C TYR A 158 8.85 2.00 15.54
N ILE A 159 8.62 1.32 14.41
CA ILE A 159 7.34 0.65 14.13
C ILE A 159 7.06 -0.41 15.21
N ASP A 160 8.07 -1.20 15.59
CA ASP A 160 7.95 -2.22 16.63
C ASP A 160 7.54 -1.63 17.99
N ALA A 161 8.08 -0.46 18.35
CA ALA A 161 7.76 0.21 19.61
C ALA A 161 6.35 0.82 19.66
N HIS A 162 5.74 1.13 18.52
CA HIS A 162 4.44 1.85 18.45
C HIS A 162 3.32 1.01 17.85
N LYS A 163 3.49 -0.32 17.70
CA LYS A 163 2.47 -1.22 17.11
C LYS A 163 1.08 -1.06 17.74
N SER A 164 1.02 -0.88 19.06
CA SER A 164 -0.25 -0.74 19.80
C SER A 164 -1.04 0.52 19.45
N GLU A 165 -0.38 1.52 18.86
CA GLU A 165 -1.01 2.76 18.41
C GLU A 165 -1.53 2.64 16.96
N MET A 166 -1.25 1.52 16.29
CA MET A 166 -1.59 1.30 14.90
C MET A 166 -2.73 0.31 14.72
N SER A 167 -3.71 0.68 13.89
CA SER A 167 -4.83 -0.19 13.50
C SER A 167 -5.27 0.08 12.06
N GLY A 168 -6.07 -0.83 11.50
CA GLY A 168 -6.66 -0.70 10.17
C GLY A 168 -5.59 -0.50 9.09
N THR A 169 -5.84 0.40 8.15
CA THR A 169 -4.93 0.67 7.02
C THR A 169 -3.54 1.10 7.47
N MET A 170 -3.42 1.88 8.56
CA MET A 170 -2.12 2.30 9.08
C MET A 170 -1.29 1.09 9.52
N ALA A 171 -1.91 0.12 10.20
CA ALA A 171 -1.24 -1.12 10.59
C ALA A 171 -0.84 -1.96 9.36
N LYS A 172 -1.72 -2.07 8.35
CA LYS A 172 -1.43 -2.76 7.09
C LYS A 172 -0.18 -2.19 6.40
N VAL A 173 -0.10 -0.87 6.31
CA VAL A 173 1.05 -0.18 5.68
C VAL A 173 2.31 -0.28 6.53
N ALA A 174 2.20 -0.05 7.84
CA ALA A 174 3.32 -0.18 8.77
C ALA A 174 3.94 -1.58 8.73
N TRP A 175 3.11 -2.63 8.69
CA TRP A 175 3.56 -4.01 8.53
C TRP A 175 4.30 -4.22 7.19
N ALA A 176 3.78 -3.67 6.09
CA ALA A 176 4.40 -3.81 4.77
C ALA A 176 5.79 -3.12 4.71
N ILE A 177 5.88 -1.88 5.21
CA ILE A 177 7.15 -1.13 5.31
C ILE A 177 8.16 -1.89 6.18
N ARG A 178 7.73 -2.32 7.38
CA ARG A 178 8.56 -3.10 8.29
C ARG A 178 9.08 -4.39 7.64
N THR A 179 8.21 -5.10 6.93
CA THR A 179 8.55 -6.36 6.27
C THR A 179 9.55 -6.15 5.14
N TYR A 180 9.37 -5.12 4.31
CA TYR A 180 10.35 -4.75 3.29
C TYR A 180 11.74 -4.49 3.88
N PHE A 181 11.83 -3.62 4.90
CA PHE A 181 13.12 -3.26 5.48
C PHE A 181 13.79 -4.42 6.22
N ASN A 182 13.02 -5.29 6.89
CA ASN A 182 13.57 -6.48 7.54
C ASN A 182 14.00 -7.58 6.56
N THR A 183 13.46 -7.61 5.34
CA THR A 183 13.72 -8.70 4.40
C THR A 183 14.80 -8.34 3.39
N VAL A 184 14.71 -7.17 2.77
CA VAL A 184 15.60 -6.74 1.68
C VAL A 184 16.24 -5.38 1.94
N GLY A 185 15.57 -4.47 2.64
CA GLY A 185 16.11 -3.14 2.93
C GLY A 185 17.31 -3.13 3.88
N GLN A 186 17.62 -4.26 4.53
CA GLN A 186 18.83 -4.47 5.33
C GLN A 186 19.86 -5.40 4.66
N VAL A 187 19.55 -6.03 3.51
CA VAL A 187 20.49 -6.96 2.87
C VAL A 187 21.74 -6.20 2.42
N GLY A 188 22.94 -6.66 2.80
CA GLY A 188 24.21 -5.98 2.51
C GLY A 188 24.52 -4.76 3.39
N CYS A 189 23.71 -4.58 4.43
CA CYS A 189 24.21 -4.25 5.76
C CYS A 189 24.78 -5.54 6.39
#